data_AF-A0A519V2F0-F1
#
_entry.id   AF-A0A519V2F0-F1
#
_cell.length_a   1.000
_cell.length_b   1.000
_cell.length_c   1.000
_cell.angle_alpha   90.00
_cell.angle_beta   90.00
_cell.angle_gamma   90.00
#
_symmetry.space_group_name_H-M   'P 1'
#
loop_
_entity.id
_entity.type
_entity.pdbx_description
1 polymer ?
#
loop_
_entity_poly.entity_id
_entity_poly.type
_entity_poly.pdbx_seq_one_letter_code
_entity_poly.pdbx_strand_id
1 'polypeptide(L)'
;MKPLLALLLLLLHLPSRNAPQVEIVDDLATYFRTGNAKEIAKHFASSVELIIIDQEDVYNKAQSEQIIKDFFLKYPPTKSAIIHKLSNNPNYRLGILSLTTKNGKFRVTITMNVKKPANNFLITELRIEPDKE
;
A
#
# COMPACT_ATOMS: atom_id res chain seq x y z
N MET A 1 8.25 -60.01 11.48
CA MET A 1 8.65 -58.92 12.40
C MET A 1 8.88 -57.65 11.59
N LYS A 2 8.05 -56.63 11.86
CA LYS A 2 8.21 -55.19 11.54
C LYS A 2 8.28 -54.76 10.06
N PRO A 3 7.14 -54.64 9.34
CA PRO A 3 6.97 -53.63 8.31
C PRO A 3 6.27 -52.42 8.94
N LEU A 4 6.97 -51.65 9.78
CA LEU A 4 6.37 -50.50 10.47
C LEU A 4 7.20 -49.22 10.38
N LEU A 5 8.08 -49.10 9.37
CA LEU A 5 8.93 -47.92 9.21
C LEU A 5 8.85 -47.27 7.82
N ALA A 6 7.93 -47.70 6.95
CA ALA A 6 7.78 -47.13 5.60
C ALA A 6 6.56 -46.19 5.46
N LEU A 7 5.81 -45.91 6.54
CA LEU A 7 4.57 -45.13 6.49
C LEU A 7 4.68 -43.73 7.13
N LEU A 8 5.87 -43.25 7.47
CA LEU A 8 6.09 -41.95 8.13
C LEU A 8 6.85 -40.94 7.25
N LEU A 9 6.62 -40.93 5.94
CA LEU A 9 7.25 -39.97 5.03
C LEU A 9 6.29 -39.32 4.02
N LEU A 10 4.98 -39.48 4.20
CA LEU A 10 3.97 -39.02 3.24
C LEU A 10 3.09 -37.86 3.75
N LEU A 11 3.60 -36.97 4.62
CA LEU A 11 2.73 -36.01 5.32
C LEU A 11 3.27 -34.57 5.47
N LEU A 12 4.08 -34.07 4.54
CA LEU A 12 4.37 -32.63 4.44
C LEU A 12 4.50 -32.15 2.98
N HIS A 13 3.46 -32.35 2.18
CA HIS A 13 3.23 -31.52 1.00
C HIS A 13 2.07 -30.57 1.31
N LEU A 14 2.33 -29.58 2.17
CA LEU A 14 1.43 -28.43 2.27
C LEU A 14 1.46 -27.74 0.90
N PRO A 15 0.34 -27.61 0.18
CA PRO A 15 0.32 -26.73 -0.97
C PRO A 15 0.60 -25.33 -0.44
N SER A 16 1.75 -24.75 -0.83
CA SER A 16 1.98 -23.33 -0.68
C SER A 16 0.82 -22.63 -1.35
N ARG A 17 -0.09 -22.07 -0.55
CA ARG A 17 -1.13 -21.17 -1.05
C ARG A 17 -0.38 -19.94 -1.56
N ASN A 18 0.04 -19.98 -2.81
CA ASN A 18 0.27 -18.77 -3.58
C ASN A 18 -1.10 -18.12 -3.70
N ALA A 19 -1.50 -17.37 -2.67
CA ALA A 19 -2.58 -16.43 -2.81
C ALA A 19 -2.23 -15.58 -4.04
N PRO A 20 -3.17 -15.37 -4.97
CA PRO A 20 -2.96 -14.36 -5.99
C PRO A 20 -2.54 -13.11 -5.24
N GLN A 21 -1.39 -12.56 -5.58
CA GLN A 21 -0.94 -11.29 -5.05
C GLN A 21 -1.90 -10.26 -5.63
N VAL A 22 -3.11 -10.14 -5.03
CA VAL A 22 -4.03 -9.03 -5.25
C VAL A 22 -3.14 -7.80 -5.09
N GLU A 23 -3.02 -7.04 -6.17
CA GLU A 23 -1.97 -6.04 -6.21
C GLU A 23 -2.30 -4.97 -5.17
N ILE A 24 -1.41 -4.80 -4.20
CA ILE A 24 -1.54 -3.84 -3.09
C ILE A 24 -1.97 -2.43 -3.52
N VAL A 25 -1.67 -2.04 -4.76
CA VAL A 25 -2.08 -0.77 -5.36
C VAL A 25 -3.59 -0.72 -5.64
N ASP A 26 -4.23 -1.82 -6.00
CA ASP A 26 -5.68 -1.92 -6.20
C ASP A 26 -6.45 -1.74 -4.87
N ASP A 27 -5.94 -2.35 -3.79
CA ASP A 27 -6.48 -2.17 -2.44
C ASP A 27 -6.31 -0.71 -1.98
N LEU A 28 -5.12 -0.13 -2.17
CA LEU A 28 -4.85 1.27 -1.86
C LEU A 28 -5.78 2.19 -2.65
N ALA A 29 -6.00 1.96 -3.94
CA ALA A 29 -6.94 2.74 -4.74
C ALA A 29 -8.36 2.72 -4.13
N THR A 30 -8.79 1.57 -3.61
CA THR A 30 -10.06 1.44 -2.89
C THR A 30 -10.06 2.23 -1.58
N TYR A 31 -8.99 2.12 -0.77
CA TYR A 31 -8.91 2.84 0.50
C TYR A 31 -8.87 4.36 0.31
N PHE A 32 -8.16 4.85 -0.71
CA PHE A 32 -8.18 6.26 -1.13
C PHE A 32 -9.58 6.70 -1.54
N ARG A 33 -10.32 5.90 -2.34
CA ARG A 33 -11.71 6.21 -2.71
C ARG A 33 -12.62 6.34 -1.49
N THR A 34 -12.42 5.51 -0.47
CA THR A 34 -13.24 5.52 0.75
C THR A 34 -12.74 6.46 1.84
N GLY A 35 -11.61 7.15 1.63
CA GLY A 35 -10.98 8.00 2.65
C GLY A 35 -10.53 7.24 3.89
N ASN A 36 -10.16 5.96 3.75
CA ASN A 36 -9.85 5.09 4.89
C ASN A 36 -8.37 5.13 5.24
N ALA A 37 -7.96 6.20 5.92
CA ALA A 37 -6.57 6.41 6.35
C ALA A 37 -6.01 5.25 7.20
N LYS A 38 -6.85 4.62 8.02
CA LYS A 38 -6.47 3.49 8.88
C LYS A 38 -6.04 2.27 8.07
N GLU A 39 -6.78 1.94 7.00
CA GLU A 39 -6.41 0.83 6.11
C GLU A 39 -5.15 1.16 5.32
N ILE A 40 -4.99 2.39 4.82
CA ILE A 40 -3.73 2.84 4.17
C ILE A 40 -2.54 2.68 5.14
N ALA A 41 -2.71 3.10 6.40
CA ALA A 41 -1.66 3.07 7.39
C ALA A 41 -1.18 1.66 7.74
N LYS A 42 -1.98 0.61 7.49
CA LYS A 42 -1.51 -0.79 7.62
C LYS A 42 -0.33 -1.08 6.71
N HIS A 43 -0.22 -0.37 5.59
CA HIS A 43 0.84 -0.53 4.60
C HIS A 43 2.01 0.44 4.79
N PHE A 44 1.97 1.37 5.76
CA PHE A 44 3.10 2.26 6.03
C PHE A 44 4.31 1.52 6.60
N ALA A 45 5.50 1.94 6.15
CA ALA A 45 6.74 1.65 6.86
C ALA A 45 6.77 2.36 8.22
N SER A 46 7.78 2.05 9.05
CA SER A 46 7.97 2.73 10.34
C SER A 46 8.28 4.21 10.20
N SER A 47 8.88 4.58 9.07
CA SER A 47 9.22 5.95 8.66
C SER A 47 8.71 6.14 7.24
N VAL A 48 7.95 7.20 7.00
CA VAL A 48 7.33 7.51 5.72
C VAL A 48 7.62 8.95 5.38
N GLU A 49 8.17 9.18 4.19
CA GLU A 49 8.26 10.51 3.59
C GLU A 49 6.88 10.90 3.06
N LEU A 50 6.31 11.97 3.60
CA LEU A 50 5.03 12.50 3.14
C LEU A 50 5.25 13.83 2.44
N ILE A 51 4.77 13.92 1.21
CA ILE A 51 4.69 15.19 0.48
C ILE A 51 3.22 15.50 0.23
N ILE A 52 2.64 16.38 1.02
CA ILE A 52 1.23 16.74 0.93
C ILE A 52 1.14 18.21 0.50
N ILE A 53 0.83 18.41 -0.77
CA ILE A 53 0.72 19.70 -1.44
C ILE A 53 2.05 20.48 -1.38
N ASP A 54 2.24 21.31 -0.37
CA ASP A 54 3.39 22.20 -0.16
C ASP A 54 4.23 21.81 1.07
N GLN A 55 3.81 20.77 1.80
CA GLN A 55 4.51 20.26 2.98
C GLN A 55 5.22 18.95 2.66
N GLU A 56 6.50 18.88 3.00
CA GLU A 56 7.37 17.71 2.81
C GLU A 56 8.16 17.46 4.10
N ASP A 57 8.02 16.27 4.68
CA ASP A 57 8.72 15.86 5.89
C ASP A 57 8.64 14.34 6.07
N VAL A 58 9.37 13.80 7.06
CA VAL A 58 9.41 12.38 7.38
C VAL A 58 8.71 12.12 8.71
N TYR A 59 7.73 11.21 8.68
CA TYR A 59 6.87 10.92 9.82
C TYR A 59 6.88 9.44 10.18
N ASN A 60 6.56 9.14 11.44
CA ASN A 60 6.26 7.77 11.82
C ASN A 60 4.87 7.34 11.29
N LYS A 61 4.58 6.04 11.36
CA LYS A 61 3.30 5.47 10.89
C LYS A 61 2.06 6.13 11.50
N ALA A 62 2.05 6.41 12.80
CA ALA A 62 0.88 6.98 13.48
C ALA A 62 0.66 8.46 13.08
N GLN A 63 1.74 9.23 13.00
CA GLN A 63 1.71 10.60 12.48
C GLN A 63 1.23 10.64 11.02
N SER A 64 1.74 9.71 10.20
CA SER A 64 1.34 9.59 8.80
C SER A 64 -0.14 9.27 8.64
N GLU A 65 -0.68 8.36 9.45
CA GLU A 65 -2.12 8.05 9.47
C GLU A 65 -2.95 9.30 9.79
N GLN A 66 -2.54 10.07 10.80
CA GLN A 66 -3.24 11.27 11.22
C GLN A 66 -3.22 12.34 10.11
N ILE A 67 -2.08 12.56 9.45
CA ILE A 67 -1.95 13.52 8.35
C ILE A 67 -2.86 13.14 7.17
N ILE A 68 -2.91 11.86 6.80
CA ILE A 68 -3.78 11.39 5.70
C ILE A 68 -5.26 11.48 6.08
N LYS A 69 -5.60 11.21 7.35
CA LYS A 69 -6.96 11.43 7.86
C LYS A 69 -7.36 12.90 7.75
N ASP A 70 -6.50 13.82 8.16
CA ASP A 70 -6.76 15.26 8.10
C ASP A 70 -6.87 15.75 6.66
N PHE A 71 -6.05 15.20 5.75
CA PHE A 71 -6.20 15.42 4.32
C PHE A 71 -7.58 15.00 3.81
N PHE A 72 -8.09 13.81 4.16
CA PHE A 72 -9.43 13.36 3.74
C PHE A 72 -10.57 14.14 4.39
N LEU A 73 -10.40 14.67 5.61
CA LEU A 73 -11.38 15.56 6.22
C LEU A 73 -11.48 16.89 5.45
N LYS A 74 -10.33 17.44 5.05
CA LYS A 74 -10.26 18.68 4.25
C LYS A 74 -10.70 18.47 2.80
N TYR A 75 -10.38 17.31 2.23
CA TYR A 75 -10.66 16.93 0.85
C TYR A 75 -11.38 15.58 0.77
N PRO A 76 -12.69 15.52 1.10
CA PRO A 76 -13.44 14.26 1.12
C PRO A 76 -13.42 13.56 -0.25
N PRO A 77 -12.84 12.35 -0.37
CA PRO A 77 -12.76 11.64 -1.64
C PRO A 77 -14.12 11.27 -2.22
N THR A 78 -14.24 11.31 -3.54
CA THR A 78 -15.45 10.90 -4.29
C THR A 78 -15.13 9.81 -5.30
N LYS A 79 -13.91 9.82 -5.87
CA LYS A 79 -13.45 8.83 -6.84
C LYS A 79 -11.94 8.63 -6.73
N SER A 80 -11.49 7.40 -6.92
CA SER A 80 -10.08 7.05 -7.11
C SER A 80 -9.96 6.16 -8.34
N ALA A 81 -8.90 6.34 -9.12
CA ALA A 81 -8.58 5.48 -10.26
C ALA A 81 -7.07 5.33 -10.40
N ILE A 82 -6.59 4.14 -10.77
CA ILE A 82 -5.18 3.90 -11.05
C ILE A 82 -4.84 4.48 -12.42
N ILE A 83 -3.84 5.36 -12.46
CA ILE A 83 -3.25 5.92 -13.67
C ILE A 83 -2.09 5.03 -14.14
N HIS A 84 -1.24 4.61 -13.21
CA HIS A 84 -0.06 3.82 -13.52
C HIS A 84 0.34 2.90 -12.36
N LYS A 85 0.98 1.78 -12.67
CA LYS A 85 1.56 0.86 -11.68
C LYS A 85 2.82 0.19 -12.21
N LEU A 86 3.85 0.08 -11.37
CA LEU A 86 5.08 -0.65 -11.66
C LEU A 86 5.29 -1.76 -10.63
N SER A 87 5.47 -2.99 -11.12
CA SER A 87 5.64 -4.19 -10.29
C SER A 87 6.75 -5.16 -10.74
N ASN A 88 7.55 -4.76 -11.73
CA ASN A 88 8.60 -5.58 -12.33
C ASN A 88 9.86 -5.75 -11.46
N ASN A 89 10.13 -4.84 -10.51
CA ASN A 89 11.29 -4.94 -9.61
C ASN A 89 10.91 -5.74 -8.35
N PRO A 90 11.66 -6.78 -7.94
CA PRO A 90 11.30 -7.59 -6.78
C PRO A 90 11.28 -6.84 -5.45
N ASN A 91 11.96 -5.69 -5.34
CA ASN A 91 12.07 -4.91 -4.11
C ASN A 91 11.32 -3.58 -4.14
N TYR A 92 10.71 -3.23 -5.27
CA TYR A 92 10.09 -1.91 -5.48
C TYR A 92 8.70 -2.02 -6.13
N ARG A 93 7.76 -1.19 -5.67
CA ARG A 93 6.47 -0.95 -6.33
C ARG A 93 6.23 0.56 -6.43
N LEU A 94 5.60 0.97 -7.53
CA LEU A 94 5.06 2.32 -7.70
C LEU A 94 3.57 2.22 -8.05
N GLY A 95 2.74 3.01 -7.40
CA GLY A 95 1.35 3.24 -7.79
C GLY A 95 1.10 4.72 -8.00
N ILE A 96 0.41 5.08 -9.09
CA ILE A 96 -0.04 6.45 -9.34
C ILE A 96 -1.56 6.42 -9.48
N LEU A 97 -2.25 7.22 -8.66
CA LEU A 97 -3.71 7.33 -8.64
C LEU A 97 -4.16 8.74 -9.01
N SER A 98 -5.28 8.84 -9.71
CA SER A 98 -6.12 10.03 -9.76
C SER A 98 -7.09 9.98 -8.59
N LEU A 99 -7.08 11.00 -7.73
CA LEU A 99 -8.01 11.16 -6.62
C LEU A 99 -8.89 12.39 -6.84
N THR A 100 -10.17 12.17 -7.13
CA THR A 100 -11.18 13.24 -7.15
C THR A 100 -11.79 13.37 -5.77
N THR A 101 -11.93 14.60 -5.29
CA THR A 101 -12.54 14.93 -4.00
C THR A 101 -13.68 15.94 -4.22
N LYS A 102 -14.39 16.30 -3.15
CA LYS A 102 -15.47 17.31 -3.22
C LYS A 102 -14.97 18.71 -3.62
N ASN A 103 -13.70 19.01 -3.40
CA ASN A 103 -13.12 20.35 -3.50
C ASN A 103 -11.68 20.32 -4.03
N GLY A 104 -11.36 19.35 -4.90
CA GLY A 104 -10.07 19.26 -5.56
C GLY A 104 -9.89 17.97 -6.37
N LYS A 105 -8.89 17.98 -7.25
CA LYS A 105 -8.36 16.78 -7.89
C LYS A 105 -6.88 16.69 -7.55
N PHE A 106 -6.42 15.49 -7.25
CA PHE A 106 -5.06 15.25 -6.82
C PHE A 106 -4.46 14.06 -7.55
N ARG A 107 -3.16 14.13 -7.83
CA ARG A 107 -2.34 12.98 -8.16
C ARG A 107 -1.77 12.42 -6.86
N VAL A 108 -1.94 11.13 -6.65
CA VAL A 108 -1.37 10.40 -5.53
C VAL A 108 -0.29 9.46 -6.05
N THR A 109 0.95 9.66 -5.63
CA THR A 109 2.08 8.79 -5.96
C THR A 109 2.48 8.00 -4.72
N ILE A 110 2.54 6.69 -4.86
CA ILE A 110 2.75 5.72 -3.77
C ILE A 110 4.01 4.92 -4.10
N THR A 111 5.08 5.16 -3.36
CA THR A 111 6.33 4.40 -3.49
C THR A 111 6.43 3.39 -2.38
N MET A 112 6.68 2.12 -2.74
CA MET A 112 6.79 1.04 -1.77
C MET A 112 8.08 0.25 -1.96
N ASN A 113 8.70 -0.11 -0.83
CA ASN A 113 9.88 -0.95 -0.79
C ASN A 113 9.62 -2.22 0.03
N VAL A 114 10.31 -3.31 -0.30
CA VAL A 114 10.24 -4.55 0.48
C VAL A 114 10.87 -4.36 1.86
N LYS A 115 10.14 -4.68 2.92
CA LYS A 115 10.70 -4.89 4.25
C LYS A 115 11.10 -6.35 4.43
N LYS A 116 12.38 -6.56 4.69
CA LYS A 116 12.94 -7.88 5.05
C LYS A 116 12.86 -8.09 6.57
N PRO A 117 12.73 -9.34 7.05
CA PRO A 117 12.67 -10.61 6.30
C PRO A 117 11.25 -11.01 5.84
N ALA A 118 10.22 -10.26 6.24
CA ALA A 118 8.82 -10.62 5.97
C ALA A 118 8.41 -10.53 4.50
N ASN A 119 9.26 -9.97 3.63
CA ASN A 119 9.05 -9.79 2.19
C ASN A 119 7.72 -9.08 1.84
N ASN A 120 7.27 -8.18 2.72
CA ASN A 120 6.09 -7.36 2.49
C ASN A 120 6.48 -5.99 1.93
N PHE A 121 5.73 -5.52 0.94
CA PHE A 121 5.86 -4.15 0.45
C PHE A 121 5.23 -3.18 1.44
N LEU A 122 6.00 -2.17 1.84
CA LEU A 122 5.54 -1.08 2.68
C LEU A 122 5.77 0.26 1.98
N ILE A 123 4.80 1.15 2.13
CA ILE A 123 4.86 2.52 1.64
C ILE A 123 5.96 3.25 2.40
N THR A 124 6.96 3.73 1.67
CA THR A 124 8.08 4.53 2.20
C THR A 124 7.97 6.00 1.82
N GLU A 125 7.29 6.30 0.71
CA GLU A 125 6.94 7.66 0.31
C GLU A 125 5.48 7.69 -0.16
N LEU A 126 4.76 8.72 0.24
CA LEU A 126 3.42 9.04 -0.26
C LEU A 126 3.35 10.53 -0.60
N ARG A 127 3.10 10.81 -1.87
CA ARG A 127 2.97 12.17 -2.39
C ARG A 127 1.55 12.42 -2.85
N ILE A 128 0.95 13.52 -2.41
CA ILE A 128 -0.36 14.00 -2.84
C ILE A 128 -0.18 15.44 -3.32
N GLU A 129 -0.34 15.66 -4.62
CA GLU A 129 -0.20 16.98 -5.24
C GLU A 129 -1.48 17.35 -6.00
N PRO A 130 -1.83 18.64 -6.12
CA PRO A 130 -2.92 19.06 -7.00
C PRO A 130 -2.68 18.53 -8.41
N ASP A 131 -3.73 17.97 -9.02
CA ASP A 131 -3.63 17.52 -10.40
C ASP A 131 -3.45 18.75 -11.31
N LYS A 132 -2.31 18.79 -11.99
CA LYS A 132 -2.01 19.80 -13.00
C LYS A 132 -2.66 19.29 -14.29
N GLU A 133 -3.95 19.60 -14.46
CA GLU A 133 -4.59 19.47 -15.78
C GLU A 133 -3.82 20.31 -16.83
#